data_AF-A0A4Q1FNA9-F1
#
_entry.id   AF-A0A4Q1FNA9-F1
#
_cell.length_a   1.000
_cell.length_b   1.000
_cell.length_c   1.000
_cell.angle_alpha   90.00
_cell.angle_beta   90.00
_cell.angle_gamma   90.00
#
_symmetry.space_group_name_H-M   'P 1'
#
loop_
_entity.id
_entity.type
_entity.pdbx_description
1 polymer ?
#
loop_
_entity_poly.entity_id
_entity_poly.type
_entity_poly.pdbx_seq_one_letter_code
_entity_poly.pdbx_strand_id
1 'polypeptide(L)'
;MRKISLTFLFCILSFMAFAQSLKVVIKQDGKVIQPVNDVYDLKKSPFVFEFTAANLEGFLVGATTDKDIYAGALGVFNTEVPWFQSTGMAEELYNKDKEMFLMDSAPSYWYYTDVKDHRFDKTPKGNSKQWTATRTITRFYDVMVAQPLNLKDVDGRVYLLMYEPTYNEEYDLTGKKNLFQATLRFKD
;
A
#
# COMPACT_ATOMS: atom_id res chain seq x y z
N MET A 1 50.34 38.18 11.00
CA MET A 1 49.80 36.85 10.64
C MET A 1 48.33 36.78 11.05
N ARG A 2 47.52 36.07 10.26
CA ARG A 2 46.07 36.27 10.03
C ARG A 2 45.18 36.23 11.28
N LYS A 3 44.25 37.19 11.34
CA LYS A 3 43.04 37.17 12.18
C LYS A 3 42.18 35.98 11.76
N ILE A 4 41.92 35.06 12.68
CA ILE A 4 40.97 33.96 12.49
C ILE A 4 39.58 34.60 12.47
N SER A 5 39.02 34.80 11.28
CA SER A 5 37.69 35.36 11.12
C SER A 5 36.67 34.33 11.60
N LEU A 6 35.98 34.68 12.68
CA LEU A 6 34.85 33.99 13.28
C LEU A 6 33.65 34.07 12.32
N THR A 7 33.69 33.34 11.22
CA THR A 7 32.64 33.37 10.17
C THR A 7 32.46 31.98 9.55
N PHE A 8 32.33 30.98 10.41
CA PHE A 8 31.94 29.62 10.00
C PHE A 8 30.91 29.05 10.98
N LEU A 9 30.04 29.92 11.50
CA LEU A 9 28.96 29.56 12.42
C LEU A 9 27.63 30.07 11.90
N PHE A 10 27.28 29.77 10.65
CA PHE A 10 25.91 29.83 10.15
C PHE A 10 25.82 29.01 8.86
N CYS A 11 24.81 28.14 8.75
CA CYS A 11 24.50 27.22 7.63
C CYS A 11 24.84 25.73 7.82
N ILE A 12 24.60 25.19 9.02
CA ILE A 12 24.10 23.80 9.13
C ILE A 12 22.63 23.85 9.54
N LEU A 13 21.83 24.62 8.80
CA LEU A 13 20.40 24.31 8.69
C LEU A 13 20.33 23.04 7.86
N SER A 14 20.51 21.91 8.54
CA SER A 14 20.14 20.61 7.99
C SER A 14 18.68 20.75 7.60
N PHE A 15 18.40 20.86 6.30
CA PHE A 15 17.06 20.61 5.80
C PHE A 15 16.74 19.18 6.25
N MET A 16 16.00 19.05 7.35
CA MET A 16 15.34 17.80 7.68
C MET A 16 14.26 17.63 6.63
N ALA A 17 14.65 17.14 5.45
CA ALA A 17 13.72 16.56 4.52
C ALA A 17 13.10 15.37 5.27
N PHE A 18 11.86 15.54 5.74
CA PHE A 18 11.12 14.46 6.35
C PHE A 18 10.96 13.37 5.29
N ALA A 19 11.62 12.23 5.51
CA ALA A 19 11.60 11.12 4.59
C ALA A 19 10.15 10.63 4.42
N GLN A 20 9.73 10.48 3.17
CA GLN A 20 8.44 9.90 2.87
C GLN A 20 8.39 8.43 3.27
N SER A 21 7.32 8.04 3.99
CA SER A 21 7.15 6.69 4.47
C SER A 21 5.68 6.27 4.56
N LEU A 22 5.46 4.96 4.45
CA LEU A 22 4.20 4.29 4.77
C LEU A 22 4.51 3.17 5.77
N LYS A 23 3.89 3.23 6.94
CA LYS A 23 3.88 2.12 7.89
C LYS A 23 2.53 1.42 7.77
N VAL A 24 2.58 0.10 7.61
CA VAL A 24 1.39 -0.75 7.54
C VAL A 24 1.43 -1.76 8.69
N VAL A 25 0.32 -1.89 9.41
CA VAL A 25 0.12 -2.91 10.44
C VAL A 25 -1.13 -3.69 10.08
N ILE A 26 -1.06 -5.02 10.11
CA ILE A 26 -2.23 -5.87 9.91
C ILE A 26 -2.75 -6.30 11.28
N LYS A 27 -4.05 -6.10 11.52
CA LYS A 27 -4.73 -6.56 12.73
C LYS A 27 -5.87 -7.51 12.41
N GLN A 28 -6.06 -8.50 13.29
CA GLN A 28 -7.22 -9.39 13.26
C GLN A 28 -7.64 -9.67 14.71
N ASP A 29 -8.94 -9.67 14.99
CA ASP A 29 -9.50 -9.80 16.35
C ASP A 29 -8.89 -8.81 17.36
N GLY A 30 -8.58 -7.59 16.91
CA GLY A 30 -7.95 -6.54 17.72
C GLY A 30 -6.45 -6.74 18.01
N LYS A 31 -5.83 -7.82 17.52
CA LYS A 31 -4.41 -8.14 17.74
C LYS A 31 -3.59 -7.85 16.49
N VAL A 32 -2.36 -7.38 16.69
CA VAL A 32 -1.39 -7.23 15.60
C VAL A 32 -0.91 -8.59 15.14
N ILE A 33 -0.97 -8.84 13.83
CA ILE A 33 -0.45 -10.04 13.20
C ILE A 33 0.99 -9.75 12.78
N GLN A 34 1.93 -10.50 13.38
CA GLN A 34 3.35 -10.38 13.05
C GLN A 34 3.68 -11.29 11.86
N PRO A 35 4.41 -10.79 10.85
CA PRO A 35 4.84 -11.61 9.74
C PRO A 35 6.02 -12.51 10.10
N VAL A 36 6.15 -13.60 9.37
CA VAL A 36 7.40 -14.38 9.26
C VAL A 36 7.82 -14.36 7.80
N ASN A 37 8.93 -13.68 7.47
CA ASN A 37 9.39 -13.47 6.10
C ASN A 37 8.28 -12.91 5.19
N ASP A 38 7.65 -11.82 5.61
CA ASP A 38 6.52 -11.14 4.94
C ASP A 38 5.24 -12.00 4.78
N VAL A 39 5.20 -13.19 5.35
CA VAL A 39 3.99 -14.03 5.40
C VAL A 39 3.19 -13.71 6.65
N TYR A 40 1.96 -13.26 6.45
CA TYR A 40 0.99 -13.00 7.50
C TYR A 40 -0.02 -14.15 7.55
N ASP A 41 -0.03 -14.87 8.67
CA ASP A 41 -1.02 -15.91 8.92
C ASP A 41 -2.29 -15.30 9.49
N LEU A 42 -3.36 -15.34 8.70
CA LEU A 42 -4.67 -14.80 9.05
C LEU A 42 -5.67 -15.95 9.17
N LYS A 43 -6.61 -15.82 10.11
CA LYS A 43 -7.83 -16.62 10.07
C LYS A 43 -8.65 -16.22 8.85
N LYS A 44 -9.52 -17.12 8.39
CA LYS A 44 -10.55 -16.85 7.39
C LYS A 44 -11.70 -15.96 7.91
N SER A 45 -11.35 -14.81 8.49
CA SER A 45 -12.25 -13.83 9.09
C SER A 45 -11.76 -12.40 8.81
N PRO A 46 -12.62 -11.37 9.00
CA PRO A 46 -12.26 -9.99 8.71
C PRO A 46 -10.97 -9.54 9.40
N PHE A 47 -10.18 -8.73 8.69
CA PHE A 47 -8.94 -8.15 9.20
C PHE A 47 -8.86 -6.67 8.81
N VAL A 48 -7.91 -5.94 9.39
CA VAL A 48 -7.77 -4.50 9.24
C VAL A 48 -6.33 -4.17 8.90
N PHE A 49 -6.12 -3.38 7.85
CA PHE A 49 -4.88 -2.64 7.68
C PHE A 49 -4.96 -1.33 8.46
N GLU A 50 -3.98 -1.05 9.29
CA GLU A 50 -3.75 0.26 9.88
C GLU A 50 -2.55 0.92 9.21
N PHE A 51 -2.75 2.16 8.77
CA PHE A 51 -1.77 2.94 8.03
C PHE A 51 -1.32 4.14 8.83
N THR A 52 -0.03 4.43 8.75
CA THR A 52 0.54 5.73 9.13
C THR A 52 1.44 6.20 8.00
N ALA A 53 1.07 7.32 7.39
CA ALA A 53 1.78 7.88 6.24
C ALA A 53 2.41 9.23 6.60
N ALA A 54 3.60 9.48 6.05
CA ALA A 54 4.30 10.75 6.13
C ALA A 54 4.82 11.13 4.74
N ASN A 55 4.56 12.37 4.35
CA ASN A 55 4.75 12.98 3.04
C ASN A 55 4.24 12.14 1.85
N LEU A 56 3.15 11.41 2.05
CA LEU A 56 2.58 10.49 1.05
C LEU A 56 1.07 10.66 1.01
N GLU A 57 0.51 11.10 -0.12
CA GLU A 57 -0.94 11.27 -0.29
C GLU A 57 -1.65 9.94 -0.58
N GLY A 58 -1.01 9.08 -1.38
CA GLY A 58 -1.58 7.81 -1.78
C GLY A 58 -0.52 6.88 -2.36
N PHE A 59 -0.93 5.67 -2.68
CA PHE A 59 -0.09 4.61 -3.23
C PHE A 59 -0.92 3.63 -4.04
N LEU A 60 -0.24 2.87 -4.89
CA LEU A 60 -0.81 1.78 -5.67
C LEU A 60 -0.75 0.48 -4.88
N VAL A 61 -1.75 -0.38 -5.06
CA VAL A 61 -1.88 -1.68 -4.39
C VAL A 61 -2.09 -2.75 -5.46
N GLY A 62 -1.04 -3.52 -5.73
CA GLY A 62 -1.16 -4.78 -6.46
C GLY A 62 -1.60 -5.89 -5.51
N ALA A 63 -2.66 -6.60 -5.88
CA ALA A 63 -3.23 -7.68 -5.08
C ALA A 63 -3.66 -8.84 -6.00
N THR A 64 -3.09 -10.02 -5.83
CA THR A 64 -3.33 -11.17 -6.71
C THR A 64 -3.27 -12.49 -5.94
N THR A 65 -3.82 -13.55 -6.52
CA THR A 65 -3.59 -14.93 -6.09
C THR A 65 -2.50 -15.63 -6.92
N ASP A 66 -2.04 -15.00 -8.00
CA ASP A 66 -0.96 -15.47 -8.86
C ASP A 66 0.42 -15.11 -8.26
N LYS A 67 1.16 -16.15 -7.89
CA LYS A 67 2.49 -16.01 -7.29
C LYS A 67 3.53 -15.46 -8.27
N ASP A 68 3.39 -15.75 -9.56
CA ASP A 68 4.37 -15.37 -10.57
C ASP A 68 4.27 -13.88 -10.89
N ILE A 69 3.05 -13.33 -10.95
CA ILE A 69 2.85 -11.87 -11.04
C ILE A 69 3.50 -11.17 -9.85
N TYR A 70 3.28 -11.66 -8.64
CA TYR A 70 3.88 -11.10 -7.44
C TYR A 70 5.42 -11.19 -7.45
N ALA A 71 5.97 -12.34 -7.81
CA ALA A 71 7.41 -12.55 -7.88
C ALA A 71 8.07 -11.64 -8.94
N GLY A 72 7.41 -11.45 -10.09
CA GLY A 72 7.80 -10.44 -11.07
C GLY A 72 7.75 -9.02 -10.51
N ALA A 73 6.69 -8.67 -9.75
CA ALA A 73 6.53 -7.36 -9.13
C ALA A 73 7.63 -7.05 -8.08
N LEU A 74 8.14 -8.08 -7.43
CA LEU A 74 9.28 -8.01 -6.52
C LEU A 74 10.64 -7.99 -7.23
N GLY A 75 10.68 -8.18 -8.55
CA GLY A 75 11.92 -8.24 -9.34
C GLY A 75 12.71 -9.53 -9.15
N VAL A 76 12.07 -10.62 -8.69
CA VAL A 76 12.72 -11.94 -8.54
C VAL A 76 13.16 -12.49 -9.89
N PHE A 77 12.44 -12.15 -10.95
CA PHE A 77 12.81 -12.41 -12.33
C PHE A 77 12.37 -11.26 -13.23
N ASN A 78 13.08 -11.08 -14.34
CA ASN A 78 12.83 -9.98 -15.27
C ASN A 78 11.66 -10.33 -16.21
N THR A 79 10.45 -10.02 -15.76
CA THR A 79 9.22 -10.09 -16.57
C THR A 79 8.54 -8.72 -16.56
N GLU A 80 7.82 -8.41 -17.62
CA GLU A 80 6.83 -7.35 -17.56
C GLU A 80 5.72 -7.75 -16.60
N VAL A 81 5.33 -6.83 -15.73
CA VAL A 81 4.27 -7.02 -14.73
C VAL A 81 3.12 -6.10 -15.12
N PRO A 82 1.91 -6.62 -15.41
CA PRO A 82 0.81 -5.79 -15.93
C PRO A 82 0.44 -4.62 -15.02
N TRP A 83 0.59 -4.76 -13.69
CA TRP A 83 0.38 -3.67 -12.73
C TRP A 83 1.19 -2.40 -13.02
N PHE A 84 2.35 -2.54 -13.65
CA PHE A 84 3.24 -1.43 -13.97
C PHE A 84 2.96 -0.79 -15.33
N GLN A 85 2.01 -1.35 -16.09
CA GLN A 85 1.59 -0.87 -17.41
C GLN A 85 0.19 -0.24 -17.40
N SER A 86 -0.48 -0.25 -16.24
CA SER A 86 -1.87 0.17 -16.10
C SER A 86 -2.00 1.32 -15.10
N THR A 87 -2.97 2.18 -15.33
CA THR A 87 -3.37 3.18 -14.33
C THR A 87 -4.11 2.51 -13.16
N GLY A 88 -4.04 3.13 -11.99
CA GLY A 88 -4.68 2.60 -10.79
C GLY A 88 -6.20 2.59 -10.90
N MET A 89 -6.82 1.45 -10.60
CA MET A 89 -8.27 1.31 -10.49
C MET A 89 -8.77 1.90 -9.17
N ALA A 90 -9.87 2.66 -9.23
CA ALA A 90 -10.46 3.23 -8.03
C ALA A 90 -11.35 2.19 -7.31
N GLU A 91 -11.04 1.89 -6.05
CA GLU A 91 -11.95 1.19 -5.15
C GLU A 91 -12.93 2.17 -4.50
N GLU A 92 -14.05 1.70 -3.95
CA GLU A 92 -15.11 2.57 -3.42
C GLU A 92 -14.64 3.55 -2.33
N LEU A 93 -15.22 4.77 -2.32
CA LEU A 93 -14.91 5.78 -1.30
C LEU A 93 -15.33 5.30 0.09
N TYR A 94 -14.60 5.75 1.11
CA TYR A 94 -14.84 5.44 2.52
C TYR A 94 -14.81 3.94 2.88
N ASN A 95 -14.26 3.11 1.97
CA ASN A 95 -14.27 1.66 2.05
C ASN A 95 -15.68 1.14 2.42
N LYS A 96 -16.69 1.56 1.67
CA LYS A 96 -18.10 1.31 2.00
C LYS A 96 -18.44 -0.17 2.06
N ASP A 97 -17.91 -0.94 1.10
CA ASP A 97 -18.20 -2.37 0.95
C ASP A 97 -17.22 -3.28 1.70
N LYS A 98 -16.22 -2.69 2.37
CA LYS A 98 -15.24 -3.42 3.18
C LYS A 98 -14.55 -4.53 2.39
N GLU A 99 -14.13 -4.20 1.19
CA GLU A 99 -13.50 -5.13 0.25
C GLU A 99 -12.18 -4.60 -0.26
N MET A 100 -11.40 -5.52 -0.83
CA MET A 100 -10.17 -5.23 -1.56
C MET A 100 -10.25 -5.99 -2.88
N PHE A 101 -9.85 -5.34 -3.96
CA PHE A 101 -9.84 -5.97 -5.26
C PHE A 101 -8.70 -6.98 -5.36
N LEU A 102 -8.97 -8.12 -5.99
CA LEU A 102 -7.96 -9.03 -6.52
C LEU A 102 -7.96 -8.83 -8.02
N MET A 103 -6.80 -8.45 -8.57
CA MET A 103 -6.65 -8.31 -10.00
C MET A 103 -5.20 -8.44 -10.47
N ASP A 104 -5.07 -8.98 -11.67
CA ASP A 104 -3.77 -9.28 -12.27
C ASP A 104 -3.31 -8.19 -13.23
N SER A 105 -4.26 -7.42 -13.78
CA SER A 105 -4.02 -6.49 -14.89
C SER A 105 -3.69 -5.06 -14.48
N ALA A 106 -4.11 -4.62 -13.29
CA ALA A 106 -3.88 -3.26 -12.81
C ALA A 106 -3.73 -3.23 -11.28
N PRO A 107 -3.15 -2.17 -10.70
CA PRO A 107 -3.18 -1.95 -9.27
C PRO A 107 -4.45 -1.18 -8.87
N SER A 108 -4.87 -1.25 -7.61
CA SER A 108 -5.81 -0.28 -7.03
C SER A 108 -5.08 1.00 -6.61
N TYR A 109 -5.74 2.16 -6.65
CA TYR A 109 -5.21 3.40 -6.06
C TYR A 109 -5.88 3.73 -4.73
N TRP A 110 -5.11 3.72 -3.63
CA TRP A 110 -5.58 4.11 -2.31
C TRP A 110 -4.91 5.41 -1.86
N TYR A 111 -5.73 6.38 -1.46
CA TYR A 111 -5.26 7.71 -1.11
C TYR A 111 -6.10 8.35 0.01
N TYR A 112 -5.52 9.38 0.60
CA TYR A 112 -6.15 10.28 1.54
C TYR A 112 -5.76 11.73 1.21
N THR A 113 -6.71 12.51 0.69
CA THR A 113 -6.53 13.96 0.51
C THR A 113 -7.07 14.70 1.74
N ASP A 114 -8.31 14.38 2.14
CA ASP A 114 -8.95 14.86 3.35
C ASP A 114 -10.05 13.90 3.86
N VAL A 115 -10.75 14.28 4.94
CA VAL A 115 -11.80 13.47 5.58
C VAL A 115 -13.05 13.22 4.72
N LYS A 116 -13.20 13.93 3.59
CA LYS A 116 -14.29 13.80 2.62
C LYS A 116 -13.84 13.14 1.33
N ASP A 117 -12.56 12.99 1.06
CA ASP A 117 -12.07 12.36 -0.16
C ASP A 117 -10.92 11.40 0.14
N HIS A 118 -11.28 10.13 0.33
CA HIS A 118 -10.33 9.07 0.63
C HIS A 118 -10.92 7.69 0.38
N ARG A 119 -10.02 6.70 0.28
CA ARG A 119 -10.42 5.30 0.06
C ARG A 119 -10.58 4.50 1.34
N PHE A 120 -10.07 4.97 2.48
CA PHE A 120 -10.06 4.26 3.78
C PHE A 120 -11.40 4.22 4.53
N ASP A 121 -11.49 3.50 5.64
CA ASP A 121 -12.67 3.46 6.54
C ASP A 121 -13.06 4.86 7.04
N LYS A 122 -14.34 5.03 7.41
CA LYS A 122 -14.85 6.27 8.03
C LYS A 122 -14.05 6.58 9.29
N THR A 123 -13.50 7.79 9.42
CA THR A 123 -12.63 8.33 10.49
C THR A 123 -11.09 8.25 10.31
N PRO A 124 -10.53 8.43 9.10
CA PRO A 124 -9.10 8.75 8.99
C PRO A 124 -8.80 10.09 9.67
N LYS A 125 -7.53 10.33 10.01
CA LYS A 125 -7.08 11.55 10.67
C LYS A 125 -5.88 12.13 9.95
N GLY A 126 -5.76 13.46 9.94
CA GLY A 126 -4.61 14.17 9.39
C GLY A 126 -4.94 14.93 8.10
N ASN A 127 -3.93 15.12 7.25
CA ASN A 127 -4.00 15.81 5.96
C ASN A 127 -3.23 15.03 4.88
N SER A 128 -3.24 15.51 3.63
CA SER A 128 -2.58 14.86 2.48
C SER A 128 -1.07 14.59 2.65
N LYS A 129 -0.39 15.26 3.59
CA LYS A 129 1.02 15.02 3.88
C LYS A 129 1.23 14.08 5.05
N GLN A 130 0.33 14.04 6.03
CA GLN A 130 0.51 13.19 7.20
C GLN A 130 -0.85 12.72 7.69
N TRP A 131 -1.06 11.42 7.64
CA TRP A 131 -2.34 10.84 7.98
C TRP A 131 -2.22 9.45 8.59
N THR A 132 -3.26 9.09 9.33
CA THR A 132 -3.51 7.74 9.81
C THR A 132 -4.89 7.31 9.36
N ALA A 133 -5.00 6.06 8.93
CA ALA A 133 -6.26 5.51 8.46
C ALA A 133 -6.33 4.01 8.71
N THR A 134 -7.52 3.46 8.59
CA THR A 134 -7.76 2.02 8.64
C THR A 134 -8.48 1.58 7.38
N ARG A 135 -8.21 0.38 6.88
CA ARG A 135 -9.02 -0.26 5.84
C ARG A 135 -9.39 -1.66 6.31
N THR A 136 -10.66 -1.82 6.66
CA THR A 136 -11.22 -3.12 7.07
C THR A 136 -11.60 -3.95 5.86
N ILE A 137 -11.13 -5.19 5.80
CA ILE A 137 -11.39 -6.15 4.74
C ILE A 137 -12.24 -7.30 5.30
N THR A 138 -13.43 -7.49 4.74
CA THR A 138 -14.38 -8.55 5.10
C THR A 138 -14.54 -9.60 4.00
N ARG A 139 -14.16 -9.24 2.78
CA ARG A 139 -14.15 -10.07 1.58
C ARG A 139 -13.17 -9.50 0.56
N PHE A 140 -12.86 -10.30 -0.44
CA PHE A 140 -12.25 -9.81 -1.67
C PHE A 140 -13.31 -9.64 -2.75
N TYR A 141 -13.00 -8.82 -3.75
CA TYR A 141 -13.73 -8.81 -5.01
C TYR A 141 -12.76 -9.21 -6.12
N ASP A 142 -12.96 -10.38 -6.71
CA ASP A 142 -12.15 -10.85 -7.83
C ASP A 142 -12.64 -10.15 -9.10
N VAL A 143 -11.85 -9.19 -9.57
CA VAL A 143 -12.15 -8.38 -10.75
C VAL A 143 -12.07 -9.23 -12.01
N MET A 144 -11.27 -10.30 -12.02
CA MET A 144 -11.01 -11.10 -13.22
C MET A 144 -12.20 -11.97 -13.60
N VAL A 145 -13.01 -12.35 -12.60
CA VAL A 145 -14.29 -13.07 -12.81
C VAL A 145 -15.52 -12.27 -12.37
N ALA A 146 -15.34 -11.01 -11.98
CA ALA A 146 -16.38 -10.07 -11.53
C ALA A 146 -17.27 -10.61 -10.39
N GLN A 147 -16.66 -11.27 -9.39
CA GLN A 147 -17.40 -11.89 -8.29
C GLN A 147 -16.79 -11.58 -6.91
N PRO A 148 -17.62 -11.43 -5.87
CA PRO A 148 -17.14 -11.37 -4.50
C PRO A 148 -16.60 -12.75 -4.06
N LEU A 149 -15.46 -12.74 -3.37
CA LEU A 149 -14.85 -13.91 -2.75
C LEU A 149 -14.83 -13.71 -1.23
N ASN A 150 -15.63 -14.48 -0.49
CA ASN A 150 -15.64 -14.38 0.97
C ASN A 150 -14.33 -14.93 1.54
N LEU A 151 -13.85 -14.38 2.66
CA LEU A 151 -12.61 -14.82 3.30
C LEU A 151 -12.63 -16.30 3.72
N LYS A 152 -13.81 -16.85 4.04
CA LYS A 152 -14.02 -18.29 4.32
C LYS A 152 -13.79 -19.20 3.12
N ASP A 153 -13.95 -18.66 1.92
CA ASP A 153 -13.86 -19.38 0.66
C ASP A 153 -12.49 -19.13 -0.02
N VAL A 154 -11.59 -18.36 0.62
CA VAL A 154 -10.24 -18.13 0.13
C VAL A 154 -9.39 -19.37 0.37
N ASP A 155 -9.00 -20.01 -0.72
CA ASP A 155 -8.04 -21.10 -0.69
C ASP A 155 -6.66 -20.59 -1.10
N GLY A 156 -5.66 -20.81 -0.24
CA GLY A 156 -4.28 -20.46 -0.52
C GLY A 156 -3.84 -19.09 0.01
N ARG A 157 -3.29 -18.26 -0.88
CA ARG A 157 -2.57 -17.03 -0.52
C ARG A 157 -3.01 -15.86 -1.39
N VAL A 158 -3.06 -14.68 -0.78
CA VAL A 158 -3.15 -13.41 -1.49
C VAL A 158 -1.82 -12.69 -1.35
N TYR A 159 -1.27 -12.28 -2.48
CA TYR A 159 0.01 -11.59 -2.57
C TYR A 159 -0.23 -10.10 -2.77
N LEU A 160 0.53 -9.28 -2.05
CA LEU A 160 0.35 -7.85 -1.97
C LEU A 160 1.65 -7.11 -2.18
N LEU A 161 1.61 -6.10 -3.05
CA LEU A 161 2.64 -5.06 -3.14
C LEU A 161 1.99 -3.69 -3.12
N MET A 162 2.33 -2.89 -2.10
CA MET A 162 2.01 -1.47 -2.05
C MET A 162 3.24 -0.68 -2.49
N TYR A 163 3.07 0.23 -3.45
CA TYR A 163 4.17 0.99 -4.01
C TYR A 163 3.74 2.38 -4.41
N GLU A 164 4.71 3.29 -4.41
CA GLU A 164 4.56 4.60 -5.01
C GLU A 164 5.11 4.57 -6.43
N PRO A 165 4.31 4.93 -7.45
CA PRO A 165 4.80 5.07 -8.82
C PRO A 165 5.51 6.42 -9.04
N THR A 166 6.46 6.44 -9.96
CA THR A 166 7.03 7.65 -10.54
C THR A 166 6.73 7.64 -12.03
N TYR A 167 6.09 8.70 -12.53
CA TYR A 167 5.70 8.83 -13.92
C TYR A 167 6.52 9.94 -14.62
N ASN A 168 6.74 9.80 -15.93
CA ASN A 168 7.16 10.93 -16.78
C ASN A 168 5.97 11.85 -17.11
N GLU A 169 6.20 12.84 -17.97
CA GLU A 169 5.16 13.78 -18.41
C GLU A 169 4.08 13.10 -19.28
N GLU A 170 4.43 12.00 -19.94
CA GLU A 170 3.55 11.17 -20.76
C GLU A 170 2.73 10.15 -19.94
N TYR A 171 2.88 10.13 -18.61
CA TYR A 171 2.27 9.16 -17.68
C TYR A 171 2.77 7.70 -17.81
N ASP A 172 3.92 7.48 -18.45
CA ASP A 172 4.62 6.20 -18.42
C ASP A 172 5.30 6.00 -17.07
N LEU A 173 5.20 4.79 -16.52
CA LEU A 173 5.89 4.44 -15.27
C LEU A 173 7.39 4.36 -15.52
N THR A 174 8.14 5.30 -14.94
CA THR A 174 9.62 5.37 -15.05
C THR A 174 10.32 4.83 -13.81
N GLY A 175 9.60 4.67 -12.70
CA GLY A 175 10.14 4.13 -11.47
C GLY A 175 9.04 3.73 -10.49
N LYS A 176 9.44 2.96 -9.48
CA LYS A 176 8.57 2.65 -8.34
C LYS A 176 9.40 2.55 -7.06
N LYS A 177 8.79 2.95 -5.96
CA LYS A 177 9.31 2.71 -4.61
C LYS A 177 8.42 1.70 -3.91
N ASN A 178 8.97 0.53 -3.58
CA ASN A 178 8.25 -0.45 -2.76
C ASN A 178 8.04 0.13 -1.35
N LEU A 179 6.79 0.15 -0.88
CA LEU A 179 6.42 0.70 0.42
C LEU A 179 6.10 -0.39 1.43
N PHE A 180 5.39 -1.42 0.99
CA PHE A 180 4.99 -2.55 1.82
C PHE A 180 4.75 -3.78 0.93
N GLN A 181 5.10 -4.96 1.41
CA GLN A 181 4.82 -6.22 0.73
C GLN A 181 4.30 -7.24 1.74
N ALA A 182 3.39 -8.10 1.31
CA ALA A 182 2.87 -9.15 2.14
C ALA A 182 2.42 -10.36 1.33
N THR A 183 2.52 -11.53 1.95
CA THR A 183 1.78 -12.72 1.55
C THR A 183 0.77 -13.04 2.64
N LEU A 184 -0.51 -12.83 2.39
CA LEU A 184 -1.58 -13.21 3.30
C LEU A 184 -1.88 -14.70 3.10
N ARG A 185 -1.63 -15.51 4.11
CA ARG A 185 -1.99 -16.94 4.11
C ARG A 185 -3.18 -17.13 5.02
N PHE A 186 -4.28 -17.61 4.47
CA PHE A 186 -5.50 -17.85 5.20
C PHE A 186 -5.51 -19.26 5.76
N LYS A 187 -5.79 -19.38 7.06
CA LYS A 187 -5.87 -20.62 7.82
C LYS A 187 -7.25 -20.73 8.46
N ASP A 188 -7.69 -21.97 8.64
CA ASP A 188 -8.90 -22.29 9.40
C ASP A 188 -8.69 -22.05 10.90
#